data_AF-A0A1G9CLC7-F1
#
_entry.id   AF-A0A1G9CLC7-F1
#
_cell.length_a   1.000
_cell.length_b   1.000
_cell.length_c   1.000
_cell.angle_alpha   90.00
_cell.angle_beta   90.00
_cell.angle_gamma   90.00
#
_symmetry.space_group_name_H-M   'P 1'
#
loop_
_entity.id
_entity.type
_entity.pdbx_description
1 polymer ?
#
loop_
_entity_poly.entity_id
_entity_poly.type
_entity_poly.pdbx_seq_one_letter_code
_entity_poly.pdbx_strand_id
1 'polypeptide(L)'
;MKHPYKAQLLSNLKAHYQEQSWRTVTFFDGRRDEILFVLPTKEDIRSIYDNLLEVLTTLPEINHPRERTVISFSDENGDGYCSKLINPNTQDEINLALIGYRPQRKVRPEELQEQ
;
A
#
# COMPACT_ATOMS: atom_id res chain seq x y z
N MET A 1 -7.64 2.60 -17.08
CA MET A 1 -7.54 2.82 -15.61
C MET A 1 -8.40 4.03 -15.24
N LYS A 2 -9.39 3.88 -14.34
CA LYS A 2 -10.20 4.99 -13.79
C LYS A 2 -9.82 5.29 -12.32
N HIS A 3 -8.53 5.30 -12.01
CA HIS A 3 -8.02 5.56 -10.65
C HIS A 3 -6.84 6.57 -10.68
N PRO A 4 -7.09 7.82 -11.09
CA PRO A 4 -6.02 8.81 -11.30
C PRO A 4 -5.30 9.18 -10.00
N TYR A 5 -6.00 9.19 -8.86
CA TYR A 5 -5.36 9.46 -7.57
C TYR A 5 -4.41 8.31 -7.19
N LYS A 6 -4.87 7.06 -7.31
CA LYS A 6 -4.04 5.89 -6.95
C LYS A 6 -2.83 5.75 -7.87
N ALA A 7 -2.99 6.05 -9.16
CA ALA A 7 -1.89 6.05 -10.12
C ALA A 7 -0.84 7.11 -9.78
N GLN A 8 -1.25 8.33 -9.43
CA GLN A 8 -0.33 9.38 -9.02
C GLN A 8 0.34 9.06 -7.67
N LEU A 9 -0.41 8.54 -6.70
CA LEU A 9 0.11 8.10 -5.41
C LEU A 9 1.19 7.02 -5.58
N LEU A 10 0.92 6.01 -6.41
CA LEU A 10 1.89 4.98 -6.77
C LEU A 10 3.15 5.59 -7.39
N SER A 11 2.99 6.51 -8.35
CA SER A 11 4.12 7.18 -8.99
C SER A 11 4.98 7.95 -7.99
N ASN A 12 4.36 8.73 -7.10
CA ASN A 12 5.04 9.49 -6.06
C ASN A 12 5.78 8.59 -5.06
N LEU A 13 5.14 7.50 -4.61
CA LEU A 13 5.77 6.52 -3.72
C LEU A 13 6.94 5.81 -4.39
N LYS A 14 6.80 5.41 -5.66
CA LYS A 14 7.91 4.81 -6.43
C LYS A 14 9.07 5.78 -6.58
N ALA A 15 8.81 7.07 -6.80
CA ALA A 15 9.83 8.10 -6.86
C ALA A 15 10.54 8.29 -5.51
N HIS A 16 9.82 8.23 -4.40
CA HIS A 16 10.43 8.29 -3.05
C HIS A 16 11.32 7.07 -2.77
N TYR A 17 10.88 5.87 -3.16
CA TYR A 17 11.63 4.63 -2.94
C TYR A 17 12.61 4.27 -4.08
N GLN A 18 12.94 5.20 -4.99
CA GLN A 18 13.60 4.92 -6.29
C GLN A 18 14.92 4.13 -6.23
N GLU A 19 15.66 4.18 -5.11
CA GLU A 19 16.92 3.45 -4.94
C GLU A 19 16.74 2.01 -4.46
N GLN A 20 15.50 1.62 -4.18
CA GLN A 20 15.18 0.32 -3.62
C GLN A 20 14.81 -0.65 -4.75
N SER A 21 15.35 -1.87 -4.72
CA SER A 21 15.02 -2.94 -5.68
C SER A 21 13.64 -3.56 -5.41
N TRP A 22 12.67 -2.74 -5.00
CA TRP A 22 11.33 -3.18 -4.63
C TRP A 22 10.48 -3.33 -5.86
N ARG A 23 9.69 -4.40 -5.89
CA ARG A 23 8.67 -4.60 -6.91
C ARG A 23 7.35 -4.04 -6.39
N THR A 24 6.46 -3.62 -7.29
CA THR A 24 5.13 -3.16 -6.91
C THR A 24 4.06 -3.95 -7.64
N VAL A 25 3.05 -4.41 -6.90
CA VAL A 25 1.86 -5.09 -7.42
C VAL A 25 0.64 -4.24 -7.07
N THR A 26 -0.26 -4.01 -8.02
CA THR A 26 -1.47 -3.21 -7.78
C THR A 26 -2.73 -4.06 -7.92
N PHE A 27 -3.60 -3.98 -6.93
CA PHE A 27 -4.94 -4.56 -6.97
C PHE A 27 -5.94 -3.40 -6.95
N PHE A 28 -6.23 -2.83 -8.12
CA PHE A 28 -7.26 -1.80 -8.30
C PHE A 28 -8.49 -2.39 -8.99
N ASP A 29 -8.96 -3.50 -8.44
CA ASP A 29 -10.22 -4.12 -8.86
C ASP A 29 -11.33 -3.66 -7.90
N GLY A 30 -12.60 -3.75 -8.27
CA GLY A 30 -13.69 -3.29 -7.39
C GLY A 30 -13.79 -4.00 -6.02
N ARG A 31 -12.89 -4.95 -5.72
CA ARG A 31 -12.79 -5.66 -4.44
C ARG A 31 -11.60 -5.18 -3.61
N ARG A 32 -10.58 -4.58 -4.22
CA ARG A 32 -9.34 -4.16 -3.56
C ARG A 32 -8.90 -2.78 -4.07
N ASP A 33 -8.35 -2.00 -3.16
CA ASP A 33 -7.77 -0.69 -3.47
C ASP A 33 -6.29 -0.67 -3.08
N GLU A 34 -5.54 -1.73 -3.41
CA GLU A 34 -4.25 -2.01 -2.78
C GLU A 34 -3.05 -1.71 -3.69
N ILE A 35 -2.05 -1.04 -3.13
CA ILE A 35 -0.67 -0.94 -3.64
C ILE A 35 0.20 -1.80 -2.73
N LEU A 36 0.73 -2.91 -3.24
CA LEU A 36 1.63 -3.80 -2.52
C LEU A 36 3.07 -3.57 -2.98
N PHE A 37 3.93 -3.13 -2.07
CA PHE A 37 5.37 -3.14 -2.26
C PHE A 37 5.94 -4.49 -1.80
N VAL A 38 6.67 -5.14 -2.70
CA VAL A 38 7.32 -6.43 -2.47
C VAL A 38 8.81 -6.17 -2.33
N LEU A 39 9.31 -6.41 -1.12
CA LEU A 39 10.66 -6.08 -0.70
C LEU A 39 11.55 -7.33 -0.75
N PRO A 40 12.87 -7.19 -0.95
CA PRO A 40 13.80 -8.28 -0.70
C PRO A 40 13.68 -8.79 0.74
N THR A 41 13.83 -10.10 0.95
CA THR A 41 13.70 -10.74 2.28
C THR A 41 14.58 -10.12 3.38
N LYS A 42 15.68 -9.47 3.00
CA LYS A 42 16.63 -8.81 3.93
C LYS A 42 16.17 -7.46 4.48
N GLU A 43 15.13 -6.86 3.90
CA GLU A 43 14.66 -5.52 4.31
C GLU A 43 13.86 -5.58 5.61
N ASP A 44 13.99 -4.54 6.44
CA ASP A 44 13.14 -4.38 7.62
C ASP A 44 11.78 -3.75 7.23
N ILE A 45 10.87 -4.63 6.82
CA ILE A 45 9.49 -4.28 6.46
C ILE A 45 8.80 -3.47 7.57
N ARG A 46 9.09 -3.78 8.84
CA ARG A 46 8.41 -3.12 9.97
C ARG A 46 8.85 -1.67 10.10
N SER A 47 10.15 -1.42 10.03
CA SER A 47 10.70 -0.05 10.07
C SER A 47 10.19 0.79 8.90
N ILE A 48 10.11 0.20 7.70
CA ILE A 48 9.58 0.87 6.50
C ILE A 48 8.09 1.20 6.68
N TYR A 49 7.31 0.26 7.21
CA TYR A 49 5.89 0.46 7.50
C TYR A 49 5.65 1.55 8.54
N ASP A 50 6.43 1.55 9.62
CA ASP A 50 6.28 2.54 10.70
C ASP A 50 6.63 3.96 10.21
N ASN A 51 7.48 4.09 9.18
CA ASN A 51 7.82 5.36 8.53
C ASN A 51 6.80 5.81 7.44
N LEU A 52 5.87 4.94 7.01
CA LEU A 52 4.98 5.24 5.86
C LEU A 52 4.21 6.57 6.01
N LEU A 53 3.69 6.88 7.20
CA LEU A 53 2.91 8.10 7.40
C LEU A 53 3.76 9.37 7.22
N GLU A 54 5.02 9.35 7.67
CA GLU A 54 5.94 10.46 7.49
C GLU A 54 6.27 10.63 6.00
N VAL A 55 6.58 9.53 5.30
CA VAL A 55 6.79 9.52 3.84
C VAL A 55 5.62 10.18 3.11
N LEU A 56 4.37 9.82 3.45
CA LEU A 56 3.18 10.37 2.82
C LEU A 56 3.05 11.89 2.98
N THR A 57 3.61 12.50 4.04
CA THR A 57 3.60 13.96 4.22
C THR A 57 4.63 14.69 3.34
N THR A 58 5.65 13.97 2.86
CA THR A 58 6.71 14.52 2.00
C THR A 58 6.40 14.41 0.50
N LEU A 59 5.37 13.63 0.13
CA LEU A 59 5.02 13.43 -1.27
C LEU A 59 4.42 14.70 -1.90
N PRO A 60 4.62 14.91 -3.21
CA PRO A 60 3.93 15.97 -3.93
C PRO A 60 2.41 15.88 -3.79
N GLU A 61 1.74 17.02 -3.73
CA GLU A 61 0.28 17.07 -3.71
C GLU A 61 -0.33 16.40 -4.95
N ILE A 62 -1.43 15.68 -4.75
CA ILE A 62 -2.15 14.98 -5.82
C ILE A 62 -3.38 15.79 -6.20
N ASN A 63 -3.41 16.31 -7.43
CA ASN A 63 -4.54 17.08 -7.97
C ASN A 63 -5.67 16.19 -8.52
N HIS A 64 -6.13 15.23 -7.72
CA HIS A 64 -7.26 14.35 -8.01
C HIS A 64 -8.07 14.10 -6.74
N PRO A 65 -9.39 13.83 -6.85
CA PRO A 65 -10.19 13.43 -5.70
C PRO A 65 -9.55 12.27 -4.95
N ARG A 66 -9.45 12.38 -3.63
CA ARG A 66 -8.87 11.34 -2.78
C ARG A 66 -9.63 10.03 -2.96
N GLU A 67 -8.89 8.97 -3.26
CA GLU A 67 -9.43 7.62 -3.34
C GLU A 67 -8.97 6.81 -2.12
N ARG A 68 -9.89 6.01 -1.58
CA ARG A 68 -9.58 4.98 -0.59
C ARG A 68 -8.47 4.08 -1.14
N THR A 69 -7.38 3.92 -0.40
CA THR A 69 -6.22 3.15 -0.85
C THR A 69 -5.58 2.40 0.31
N VAL A 70 -5.32 1.11 0.15
CA VAL A 70 -4.49 0.33 1.06
C VAL A 70 -3.07 0.35 0.52
N ILE A 71 -2.11 0.75 1.35
CA ILE A 71 -0.68 0.59 1.05
C ILE A 71 -0.18 -0.56 1.91
N SER A 72 0.43 -1.56 1.29
CA SER A 72 0.94 -2.74 1.96
C SER A 72 2.37 -3.06 1.57
N PHE A 73 3.02 -3.82 2.44
CA PHE A 73 4.38 -4.30 2.27
C PHE A 73 4.42 -5.79 2.59
N SER A 74 5.21 -6.55 1.84
CA SER A 74 5.60 -7.93 2.17
C SER A 74 7.00 -8.21 1.62
N ASP A 75 7.61 -9.31 2.03
CA ASP A 75 8.76 -9.83 1.29
C ASP A 75 8.32 -10.61 0.03
N GLU A 76 9.30 -11.15 -0.68
CA GLU A 76 9.14 -12.01 -1.87
C GLU A 76 8.42 -13.35 -1.61
N ASN A 77 8.34 -13.80 -0.36
CA ASN A 77 7.62 -15.01 0.06
C ASN A 77 6.18 -14.68 0.52
N GLY A 78 5.85 -13.39 0.64
CA GLY A 78 4.58 -12.92 1.19
C GLY A 78 4.56 -12.85 2.72
N ASP A 79 5.73 -13.01 3.36
CA ASP A 79 5.91 -12.89 4.79
C ASP A 79 6.10 -11.42 5.20
N GLY A 80 6.00 -11.16 6.51
CA GLY A 80 6.12 -9.80 7.06
C GLY A 80 4.99 -8.84 6.66
N TYR A 81 3.88 -9.37 6.13
CA TYR A 81 2.81 -8.53 5.60
C TYR A 81 2.29 -7.51 6.62
N CYS A 82 2.29 -6.24 6.22
CA CYS A 82 1.69 -5.15 6.97
C CYS A 82 1.03 -4.16 6.02
N SER A 83 0.03 -3.43 6.51
CA SER A 83 -0.74 -2.52 5.67
C SER A 83 -1.29 -1.32 6.43
N LYS A 84 -1.54 -0.26 5.68
CA LYS A 84 -2.17 0.97 6.14
C LYS A 84 -3.27 1.36 5.18
N LEU A 85 -4.45 1.65 5.72
CA LEU A 85 -5.53 2.26 4.96
C LEU A 85 -5.35 3.78 4.94
N ILE A 86 -5.36 4.34 3.73
CA ILE A 86 -5.26 5.76 3.43
C ILE A 86 -6.59 6.22 2.83
N ASN A 87 -7.04 7.41 3.23
CA ASN A 87 -8.34 7.98 2.87
C ASN A 87 -9.50 7.00 3.16
N PRO A 88 -9.70 6.59 4.43
CA PRO A 88 -10.80 5.69 4.79
C PRO A 88 -12.15 6.32 4.40
N ASN A 89 -13.12 5.48 4.06
CA ASN A 89 -14.51 5.92 3.98
C ASN A 89 -15.17 5.85 5.38
N THR A 90 -16.39 6.38 5.51
CA THR A 90 -17.11 6.38 6.80
C THR A 90 -17.26 4.99 7.41
N GLN A 91 -17.46 3.95 6.60
CA GLN A 91 -17.58 2.58 7.11
C GLN A 91 -16.24 2.04 7.61
N ASP A 92 -15.13 2.35 6.93
CA ASP A 92 -13.79 2.00 7.39
C ASP A 92 -13.47 2.67 8.74
N GLU A 93 -13.84 3.95 8.91
CA GLU A 93 -13.66 4.68 10.17
C GLU A 93 -14.44 4.03 11.31
N ILE A 94 -15.69 3.65 11.07
CA ILE A 94 -16.52 2.91 12.02
C ILE A 94 -15.85 1.57 12.37
N ASN A 95 -15.40 0.80 11.38
CA ASN A 95 -14.75 -0.48 11.61
C ASN A 95 -13.43 -0.33 12.38
N LEU A 96 -12.64 0.71 12.09
CA LEU A 96 -11.42 1.03 12.80
C LEU A 96 -11.69 1.38 14.26
N ALA A 97 -12.71 2.20 14.53
CA ALA A 97 -13.06 2.63 15.88
C ALA A 97 -13.66 1.49 16.74
N LEU A 98 -14.45 0.60 16.13
CA LEU A 98 -15.19 -0.44 16.86
C LEU A 98 -14.37 -1.71 17.10
N ILE A 99 -13.60 -2.16 16.12
CA ILE A 99 -12.93 -3.48 16.16
C ILE A 99 -11.43 -3.39 15.85
N GLY A 100 -10.87 -2.17 15.74
CA GLY A 100 -9.47 -1.97 15.40
C GLY A 100 -9.09 -2.57 14.05
N TYR A 101 -10.04 -2.66 13.11
CA TYR A 101 -9.88 -3.38 11.85
C TYR A 101 -8.65 -2.89 11.08
N ARG A 102 -7.65 -3.77 10.93
CA ARG A 102 -6.53 -3.55 10.02
C ARG A 102 -6.70 -4.48 8.82
N PRO A 103 -6.40 -4.06 7.59
CA PRO A 103 -6.42 -4.94 6.42
C PRO A 103 -5.29 -5.97 6.54
N GLN A 104 -5.45 -6.98 7.39
CA GLN A 104 -4.52 -8.10 7.53
C GLN A 104 -4.95 -9.21 6.59
N ARG A 105 -4.00 -9.70 5.77
CA ARG A 105 -4.21 -10.87 4.93
C ARG A 105 -2.89 -11.60 4.74
N LYS A 106 -2.98 -12.86 4.34
CA LYS A 106 -1.82 -13.58 3.82
C LYS A 106 -1.68 -13.23 2.33
N VAL A 107 -0.49 -12.79 1.92
CA VAL A 107 -0.18 -12.65 0.50
C VAL A 107 0.06 -14.04 -0.06
N ARG A 108 -0.64 -14.39 -1.13
CA ARG A 108 -0.46 -15.69 -1.76
C ARG A 108 0.65 -15.62 -2.81
N PRO A 109 1.49 -16.65 -2.97
CA PRO A 109 2.56 -16.63 -3.96
C PRO A 109 2.11 -16.33 -5.40
N GLU A 110 0.89 -16.73 -5.78
CA GLU A 110 0.35 -16.44 -7.12
C GLU A 110 0.06 -14.95 -7.33
N GLU A 111 -0.19 -14.20 -6.25
CA GLU A 111 -0.36 -12.74 -6.28
C GLU A 111 0.98 -12.01 -6.42
N LEU A 112 2.08 -12.74 -6.20
CA LEU A 112 3.46 -12.28 -6.34
C LEU A 112 4.07 -12.70 -7.67
N GLN A 113 3.41 -13.47 -8.53
CA GLN A 113 3.93 -13.77 -9.86
C GLN A 113 3.58 -12.60 -10.80
N GLU A 114 4.56 -12.15 -11.59
CA GLU A 114 4.36 -11.06 -12.56
C GLU A 114 3.23 -11.44 -13.54
N GLN A 115 2.27 -10.53 -13.73
CA GLN A 115 1.34 -10.59 -14.87
C GLN A 115 2.01 -10.05 -16.12
#